data_AF-A0A4S2TD97-F1
#
_entry.id   AF-A0A4S2TD97-F1
#
_cell.length_a   1.000
_cell.length_b   1.000
_cell.length_c   1.000
_cell.angle_alpha   90.00
_cell.angle_beta   90.00
_cell.angle_gamma   90.00
#
_symmetry.space_group_name_H-M   'P 1'
#
loop_
_entity.id
_entity.type
_entity.pdbx_description
1 polymer ?
#
loop_
_entity_poly.entity_id
_entity_poly.type
_entity_poly.pdbx_seq_one_letter_code
_entity_poly.pdbx_strand_id
1 'polypeptide(L)'
;MSATAENPHVTVTATAVEERVRARVITDDPLYRAVPVALRFAPDEPLAVRIVFPAGVSPEGTDNEWVFPRALLEAGLLSPSGTGDVRIWPCGRVQVIVEFHAPEGVAVVQFDSAALRRFLRRTFASAR
;
A
#
# COMPACT_ATOMS: atom_id res chain seq x y z
N MET A 1 44.95 -34.10 -5.82
CA MET A 1 44.59 -32.75 -5.33
C MET A 1 43.57 -32.18 -6.30
N SER A 2 42.28 -32.23 -5.96
CA SER A 2 41.22 -31.67 -6.79
C SER A 2 40.41 -30.71 -5.93
N ALA A 3 40.54 -29.42 -6.23
CA ALA A 3 39.69 -28.38 -5.67
C ALA A 3 38.40 -28.32 -6.49
N THR A 4 37.29 -28.74 -5.88
CA THR A 4 35.95 -28.49 -6.40
C THR A 4 35.68 -27.00 -6.24
N ALA A 5 35.50 -26.30 -7.36
CA ALA A 5 35.10 -24.90 -7.37
C ALA A 5 33.72 -24.76 -6.73
N GLU A 6 33.65 -23.91 -5.70
CA GLU A 6 32.44 -23.50 -5.03
C GLU A 6 31.56 -22.72 -6.02
N ASN A 7 30.36 -23.22 -6.26
CA ASN A 7 29.36 -22.55 -7.07
C ASN A 7 28.70 -21.46 -6.20
N PRO A 8 28.86 -20.15 -6.50
CA PRO A 8 28.24 -19.13 -5.66
C PRO A 8 26.72 -19.23 -5.81
N HIS A 9 26.06 -19.65 -4.74
CA HIS A 9 24.62 -19.45 -4.60
C HIS A 9 24.37 -17.95 -4.64
N VAL A 10 23.80 -17.47 -5.75
CA VAL A 10 23.19 -16.14 -5.81
C VAL A 10 22.06 -16.16 -4.78
N THR A 11 22.32 -15.61 -3.60
CA THR A 11 21.27 -15.33 -2.62
C THR A 11 20.44 -14.18 -3.17
N VAL A 12 19.32 -14.50 -3.85
CA VAL A 12 18.34 -13.49 -4.24
C VAL A 12 17.80 -12.89 -2.94
N THR A 13 18.21 -11.67 -2.64
CA THR A 13 17.79 -10.98 -1.42
C THR A 13 16.45 -10.32 -1.69
N ALA A 14 15.41 -10.74 -0.97
CA ALA A 14 14.10 -10.12 -1.04
C ALA A 14 14.23 -8.60 -0.75
N THR A 15 13.68 -7.74 -1.61
CA THR A 15 13.93 -6.29 -1.58
C THR A 15 12.68 -5.51 -1.18
N ALA A 16 12.81 -4.54 -0.28
CA ALA A 16 11.72 -3.65 0.10
C ALA A 16 11.17 -2.86 -1.10
N VAL A 17 9.86 -2.65 -1.11
CA VAL A 17 9.17 -1.91 -2.17
C VAL A 17 8.61 -0.64 -1.57
N GLU A 18 9.05 0.50 -2.10
CA GLU A 18 8.38 1.79 -1.88
C GLU A 18 7.89 2.33 -3.23
N GLU A 19 6.68 2.88 -3.23
CA GLU A 19 6.11 3.56 -4.38
C GLU A 19 5.36 4.82 -3.94
N ARG A 20 5.75 5.97 -4.49
CA ARG A 20 5.04 7.23 -4.27
C ARG A 20 3.95 7.40 -5.34
N VAL A 21 2.71 7.55 -4.90
CA VAL A 21 1.54 7.71 -5.76
C VAL A 21 0.78 8.99 -5.38
N ARG A 22 -0.09 9.46 -6.27
CA ARG A 22 -1.09 10.49 -5.94
C ARG A 22 -2.40 9.80 -5.59
N ALA A 23 -2.99 10.20 -4.48
CA ALA A 23 -4.32 9.80 -4.05
C ALA A 23 -5.19 11.04 -3.85
N ARG A 24 -6.50 10.91 -3.84
CA ARG A 24 -7.41 12.01 -3.49
C ARG A 24 -8.01 11.72 -2.12
N VAL A 25 -7.89 12.67 -1.20
CA VAL A 25 -8.65 12.61 0.04
C VAL A 25 -10.05 13.12 -0.24
N ILE A 26 -11.05 12.33 0.14
CA ILE A 26 -12.47 12.68 0.02
C ILE A 26 -12.87 13.29 1.37
N THR A 27 -13.19 14.57 1.35
CA THR A 27 -13.67 15.33 2.50
C THR A 27 -14.92 16.11 2.08
N ASP A 28 -15.59 16.76 3.03
CA ASP A 28 -16.69 17.68 2.74
C ASP A 28 -16.24 18.97 2.01
N ASP A 29 -14.92 19.15 1.80
CA ASP A 29 -14.41 20.23 0.98
C ASP A 29 -14.73 19.94 -0.50
N PRO A 30 -15.41 20.86 -1.23
CA PRO A 30 -15.71 20.68 -2.65
C PRO A 30 -14.45 20.52 -3.53
N LEU A 31 -13.27 20.85 -3.01
CA LEU A 31 -11.99 20.68 -3.69
C LEU A 31 -11.31 19.39 -3.24
N TYR A 32 -11.55 18.30 -3.98
CA TYR A 32 -10.79 17.05 -3.83
C TYR A 32 -9.29 17.31 -4.01
N ARG A 33 -8.51 17.19 -2.94
CA ARG A 33 -7.07 17.46 -2.97
C ARG A 33 -6.29 16.20 -3.32
N ALA A 34 -5.51 16.27 -4.40
CA ALA A 34 -4.53 15.23 -4.73
C ALA A 34 -3.31 15.32 -3.80
N VAL A 35 -3.14 14.34 -2.93
CA VAL A 35 -2.03 14.26 -1.96
C VAL A 35 -1.00 13.20 -2.37
N PRO A 36 0.30 13.43 -2.12
CA PRO A 36 1.29 12.38 -2.25
C PRO A 36 1.11 11.35 -1.13
N VAL A 37 1.21 10.06 -1.49
CA VAL A 37 1.10 8.92 -0.55
C VAL A 37 2.21 7.94 -0.88
N ALA A 38 2.86 7.37 0.14
CA ALA A 38 3.81 6.28 -0.06
C ALA A 38 3.12 4.93 0.22
N LEU A 39 3.23 4.00 -0.71
CA LEU A 39 2.89 2.60 -0.54
C LEU A 39 4.18 1.85 -0.21
N ARG A 40 4.20 1.11 0.90
CA ARG A 40 5.39 0.40 1.38
C ARG A 40 5.13 -1.06 1.66
N PHE A 41 6.12 -1.88 1.33
CA PHE A 41 6.19 -3.31 1.63
C PHE A 41 7.60 -3.66 2.07
N ALA A 42 7.69 -4.42 3.16
CA ALA A 42 8.94 -4.88 3.74
C ALA A 42 8.95 -6.42 3.70
N PRO A 43 10.00 -7.07 3.15
CA PRO A 43 9.99 -8.53 2.95
C PRO A 43 10.07 -9.36 4.24
N ASP A 44 10.57 -8.75 5.32
CA ASP A 44 10.55 -9.27 6.69
C ASP A 44 9.14 -9.31 7.29
N GLU A 45 8.21 -8.52 6.76
CA GLU A 45 6.78 -8.53 7.10
C GLU A 45 5.90 -8.83 5.85
N PRO A 46 6.03 -10.02 5.24
CA PRO A 46 5.51 -10.28 3.89
C PRO A 46 3.97 -10.29 3.78
N LEU A 47 3.29 -10.34 4.92
CA LEU A 47 1.83 -10.32 5.02
C LEU A 47 1.26 -8.91 5.19
N ALA A 48 2.10 -7.90 5.41
CA ALA A 48 1.67 -6.52 5.65
C ALA A 48 2.00 -5.60 4.47
N VAL A 49 1.13 -4.64 4.22
CA VAL A 49 1.42 -3.46 3.40
C VAL A 49 1.09 -2.21 4.19
N ARG A 50 1.73 -1.12 3.78
CA ARG A 50 1.68 0.16 4.49
C ARG A 50 1.26 1.28 3.53
N ILE A 51 0.39 2.15 4.00
CA ILE A 51 0.05 3.41 3.34
C ILE A 51 0.49 4.54 4.28
N VAL A 52 1.35 5.42 3.79
CA VAL A 52 1.90 6.53 4.57
C VAL A 52 1.50 7.86 3.96
N PHE A 53 0.77 8.65 4.74
CA PHE A 53 0.43 10.04 4.45
C PHE A 53 1.48 10.94 5.10
N PRO A 54 2.20 11.78 4.33
CA PRO A 54 3.25 12.62 4.89
C PRO A 54 2.68 13.71 5.81
N ALA A 55 3.49 14.13 6.78
CA ALA A 55 3.17 15.21 7.74
C ALA A 55 2.46 16.43 7.14
N GLY A 56 2.91 16.91 5.97
CA GLY A 56 2.32 18.08 5.31
C GLY A 56 0.90 17.91 4.77
N VAL A 57 0.31 16.71 4.87
CA VAL A 57 -1.09 16.43 4.50
C VAL A 57 -1.88 15.72 5.59
N SER A 58 -1.22 15.30 6.68
CA SER A 58 -1.85 14.70 7.85
C SER A 58 -2.40 15.78 8.78
N PRO A 59 -3.59 15.61 9.39
CA PRO A 59 -4.12 16.57 10.37
C PRO A 59 -3.18 16.81 11.57
N GLU A 60 -2.42 15.79 11.94
CA GLU A 60 -1.56 15.80 13.13
C GLU A 60 -0.19 16.46 12.89
N GLY A 61 0.13 16.79 11.63
CA GLY A 61 1.45 17.34 11.27
C GLY A 61 2.60 16.35 11.38
N THR A 62 2.29 15.05 11.50
CA THR A 62 3.22 13.92 11.54
C THR A 62 2.90 12.93 10.41
N ASP A 63 3.88 12.10 10.05
CA ASP A 63 3.62 11.00 9.11
C ASP A 63 2.58 10.06 9.72
N ASN A 64 1.49 9.83 9.00
CA ASN A 64 0.41 8.94 9.41
C ASN A 64 0.51 7.64 8.60
N GLU A 65 0.82 6.54 9.27
CA GLU A 65 1.05 5.22 8.69
C GLU A 65 -0.08 4.25 9.04
N TRP A 66 -0.68 3.65 8.01
CA TRP A 66 -1.66 2.59 8.12
C TRP A 66 -1.05 1.26 7.69
N VAL A 67 -1.10 0.27 8.57
CA VAL A 67 -0.63 -1.09 8.32
C VAL A 67 -1.81 -2.04 8.24
N PHE A 68 -1.90 -2.84 7.20
CA PHE A 68 -2.98 -3.82 7.04
C PHE A 68 -2.53 -5.01 6.19
N PRO A 69 -3.30 -6.13 6.19
CA PRO A 69 -2.91 -7.31 5.44
C PRO A 69 -2.78 -7.04 3.94
N ARG A 70 -1.70 -7.52 3.32
CA ARG A 70 -1.52 -7.48 1.86
C ARG A 70 -2.68 -8.15 1.12
N ALA A 71 -3.18 -9.25 1.68
CA ALA A 71 -4.34 -9.97 1.16
C ALA A 71 -5.63 -9.11 1.16
N LEU A 72 -5.77 -8.16 2.09
CA LEU A 72 -6.89 -7.23 2.07
C LEU A 72 -6.81 -6.28 0.86
N LEU A 73 -5.61 -5.79 0.51
CA LEU A 73 -5.44 -4.98 -0.70
C LEU A 73 -5.77 -5.79 -1.95
N GLU A 74 -5.35 -7.05 -2.01
CA GLU A 74 -5.64 -7.95 -3.13
C GLU A 74 -7.14 -8.18 -3.31
N ALA A 75 -7.84 -8.55 -2.23
CA ALA A 75 -9.29 -8.77 -2.24
C ALA A 75 -10.06 -7.48 -2.57
N GLY A 76 -9.66 -6.36 -1.96
CA GLY A 76 -10.27 -5.04 -2.15
C GLY A 76 -10.15 -4.47 -3.56
N LEU A 77 -9.18 -4.94 -4.36
CA LEU A 77 -9.07 -4.61 -5.79
C LEU A 77 -10.08 -5.35 -6.67
N LEU A 78 -10.69 -6.42 -6.17
CA LEU A 78 -11.64 -7.28 -6.88
C LEU A 78 -13.08 -7.03 -6.44
N SER A 79 -13.29 -6.87 -5.14
CA SER A 79 -14.61 -6.72 -4.53
C SER A 79 -14.53 -5.99 -3.19
N PRO A 80 -15.62 -5.35 -2.73
CA PRO A 80 -15.66 -4.74 -1.39
C PRO A 80 -15.19 -5.72 -0.30
N SER A 81 -14.16 -5.31 0.45
CA SER A 81 -13.47 -6.12 1.46
C SER A 81 -13.04 -5.26 2.63
N GLY A 82 -12.91 -5.82 3.83
CA GLY A 82 -12.46 -5.05 4.99
C GLY A 82 -11.98 -5.94 6.14
N THR A 83 -11.12 -5.39 6.99
CA THR A 83 -10.73 -6.00 8.27
C THR A 83 -10.43 -4.90 9.28
N GLY A 84 -10.94 -5.05 10.51
CA GLY A 84 -10.81 -4.05 11.57
C GLY A 84 -11.14 -2.64 11.07
N ASP A 85 -10.10 -1.81 11.02
CA ASP A 85 -10.19 -0.38 10.74
C ASP A 85 -10.06 -0.01 9.26
N VAL A 86 -9.83 -0.98 8.37
CA VAL A 86 -9.60 -0.73 6.94
C VAL A 86 -10.66 -1.39 6.08
N ARG A 87 -11.28 -0.62 5.19
CA ARG A 87 -12.20 -1.09 4.15
C ARG A 87 -11.69 -0.68 2.78
N ILE A 88 -11.78 -1.56 1.78
CA ILE A 88 -11.28 -1.34 0.42
C ILE A 88 -12.29 -1.85 -0.60
N TRP A 89 -12.58 -1.05 -1.63
CA TRP A 89 -13.46 -1.49 -2.72
C TRP A 89 -13.16 -0.81 -4.04
N PRO A 90 -13.43 -1.48 -5.18
CA PRO A 90 -13.38 -0.85 -6.49
C PRO A 90 -14.53 0.15 -6.66
N CYS A 91 -14.25 1.29 -7.28
CA CYS A 91 -15.23 2.31 -7.62
C CYS A 91 -15.10 2.65 -9.12
N GLY A 92 -15.99 2.08 -9.93
CA GLY A 92 -15.86 2.14 -11.39
C GLY A 92 -14.68 1.31 -11.92
N ARG A 93 -14.17 1.67 -13.10
CA ARG A 93 -13.15 0.86 -13.80
C ARG A 93 -11.71 1.10 -13.36
N VAL A 94 -11.43 2.29 -12.82
CA VAL A 94 -10.07 2.81 -12.67
C VAL A 94 -9.78 3.36 -11.27
N GLN A 95 -10.76 3.37 -10.37
CA GLN A 95 -10.58 3.89 -9.02
C GLN A 95 -10.82 2.80 -7.98
N VAL A 96 -10.12 2.92 -6.86
CA VAL A 96 -10.32 2.14 -5.64
C VAL A 96 -10.46 3.11 -4.48
N ILE A 97 -11.44 2.86 -3.62
CA ILE A 97 -11.61 3.60 -2.38
C ILE A 97 -11.01 2.77 -1.25
N VAL A 98 -10.26 3.43 -0.38
CA VAL A 98 -9.76 2.90 0.87
C VAL A 98 -10.30 3.81 1.98
N GLU A 99 -11.01 3.21 2.92
CA GLU A 99 -11.44 3.89 4.14
C GLU A 99 -10.62 3.41 5.32
N PHE A 100 -10.21 4.37 6.15
CA PHE A 100 -9.51 4.16 7.39
C PHE A 100 -10.35 4.69 8.55
N HIS A 101 -10.57 3.88 9.56
CA HIS A 101 -11.36 4.20 10.74
C HIS A 101 -10.43 4.38 11.93
N ALA A 102 -10.50 5.54 12.58
CA ALA A 102 -9.80 5.83 13.81
C ALA A 102 -10.80 6.40 14.84
N PRO A 103 -10.48 6.40 16.15
CA PRO A 103 -11.31 7.06 17.15
C PRO A 103 -11.62 8.53 16.82
N GLU A 104 -10.70 9.20 16.14
CA GLU A 104 -10.79 10.61 15.75
C GLU A 104 -11.68 10.84 14.52
N GLY A 105 -12.00 9.78 13.75
CA GLY A 105 -12.88 9.86 12.59
C GLY A 105 -12.55 8.87 11.47
N VAL A 106 -13.14 9.12 10.30
CA VAL A 106 -12.95 8.29 9.10
C VAL A 106 -12.21 9.10 8.04
N ALA A 107 -11.14 8.51 7.48
CA ALA A 107 -10.47 9.05 6.31
C ALA A 107 -10.82 8.22 5.08
N VAL A 108 -11.38 8.85 4.06
CA VAL A 108 -11.75 8.21 2.79
C VAL A 108 -10.78 8.66 1.71
N VAL A 109 -10.11 7.70 1.07
CA VAL A 109 -9.03 7.98 0.11
C VAL A 109 -9.26 7.21 -1.19
N GLN A 110 -9.20 7.94 -2.30
CA GLN A 110 -9.32 7.39 -3.64
C GLN A 110 -7.94 7.23 -4.29
N PHE A 111 -7.68 6.04 -4.82
CA PHE A 111 -6.48 5.69 -5.58
C PHE A 111 -6.81 5.27 -7.01
N ASP A 112 -5.85 5.45 -7.92
CA ASP A 112 -5.87 4.77 -9.21
C ASP A 112 -5.62 3.27 -9.01
N SER A 113 -6.52 2.42 -9.54
CA SER A 113 -6.41 0.97 -9.42
C SER A 113 -5.11 0.43 -10.03
N ALA A 114 -4.60 1.02 -11.10
CA ALA A 114 -3.37 0.60 -11.76
C ALA A 114 -2.14 0.83 -10.87
N ALA A 115 -2.13 1.89 -10.06
CA ALA A 115 -1.06 2.16 -9.11
C ALA A 115 -1.00 1.10 -8.02
N LEU A 116 -2.14 0.78 -7.39
CA LEU A 116 -2.23 -0.28 -6.37
C LEU A 116 -1.89 -1.67 -6.93
N ARG A 117 -2.36 -1.97 -8.15
CA ARG A 117 -2.01 -3.23 -8.85
C ARG A 117 -0.52 -3.32 -9.16
N ARG A 118 0.11 -2.21 -9.58
CA ARG A 118 1.55 -2.16 -9.84
C ARG A 118 2.35 -2.40 -8.57
N PHE A 119 1.96 -1.74 -7.48
CA PHE A 119 2.56 -1.93 -6.17
C PHE A 119 2.50 -3.42 -5.75
N LEU A 120 1.32 -4.04 -5.79
CA LEU A 120 1.17 -5.48 -5.46
C LEU A 120 2.01 -6.40 -6.34
N ARG A 121 2.08 -6.15 -7.65
CA ARG A 121 2.96 -6.94 -8.54
C ARG A 121 4.43 -6.88 -8.09
N ARG A 122 4.90 -5.71 -7.64
CA ARG A 122 6.27 -5.54 -7.12
C ARG A 122 6.46 -6.27 -5.79
N THR A 123 5.47 -6.26 -4.89
CA THR A 123 5.57 -7.01 -3.63
C THR A 123 5.69 -8.51 -3.87
N PHE A 124 4.93 -9.06 -4.83
CA PHE A 124 5.03 -10.47 -5.21
C PHE A 124 6.36 -10.84 -5.88
N ALA A 125 6.96 -9.93 -6.63
CA ALA A 125 8.27 -10.15 -7.23
C ALA A 125 9.40 -10.11 -6.18
N SER A 126 9.25 -9.26 -5.15
CA SER A 126 10.19 -9.15 -4.04
C SER A 126 10.13 -10.30 -3.04
N ALA A 127 8.96 -10.94 -2.88
CA ALA A 127 8.77 -12.05 -1.94
C ALA A 127 9.12 -13.43 -2.53
N ARG A 128 9.73 -13.47 -3.72
CA ARG A 128 10.18 -14.70 -4.41
C ARG A 128 11.60 -15.10 -4.04
#